data_AF-A0A9P4NUU8-F1
#
_entry.id   AF-A0A9P4NUU8-F1
#
_cell.length_a   1.000
_cell.length_b   1.000
_cell.length_c   1.000
_cell.angle_alpha   90.00
_cell.angle_beta   90.00
_cell.angle_gamma   90.00
#
_symmetry.space_group_name_H-M   'P 1'
#
loop_
_entity.id
_entity.type
_entity.pdbx_description
1 polymer ?
#
loop_
_entity_poly.entity_id
_entity_poly.type
_entity_poly.pdbx_seq_one_letter_code
_entity_poly.pdbx_strand_id
1 'polypeptide(L)'
;MLFDVGAATRDHTNGETASSRESVPVDAGGSSRPPSWDHNNKRCLEGSGPNGQGDGNNPDEERGKRPKKTHDAESESFIKPRFACPFYKRSPGSNKRWPSCAGPGWNSVHRVKEHVYRRHARPILCSRCYQEFESEEALAMHSRSKSPCPIVEVEPPELDGYTKDQEKRMRSRKRPPGVTEQDRWVEMYQVLFSSDPESSIPSPYYEAETTEEKHLSTGSEEFARYQEYSRTELPRLVQQNILAWVQQRSATLEEDLKSGLPDLVRNCQEVLFESFRNN
;
A
#
# COMPACT_ATOMS: atom_id res chain seq x y z
N MET A 1 65.09 -44.29 21.00
CA MET A 1 63.99 -44.61 20.07
C MET A 1 63.81 -43.37 19.20
N LEU A 2 64.50 -43.27 18.05
CA LEU A 2 64.07 -43.72 16.70
C LEU A 2 62.73 -43.03 16.32
N PHE A 3 62.59 -42.19 15.28
CA PHE A 3 63.16 -42.08 13.92
C PHE A 3 63.30 -40.56 13.54
N ASP A 4 64.24 -39.99 12.76
CA ASP A 4 64.74 -40.22 11.37
C ASP A 4 63.64 -40.04 10.28
N VAL A 5 63.72 -39.33 9.15
CA VAL A 5 64.74 -38.64 8.30
C VAL A 5 64.00 -37.54 7.47
N GLY A 6 64.74 -36.57 6.89
CA GLY A 6 64.28 -35.48 5.98
C GLY A 6 63.70 -35.93 4.62
N ALA A 7 63.69 -35.19 3.51
CA ALA A 7 64.07 -33.85 3.08
C ALA A 7 63.60 -33.68 1.59
N ALA A 8 63.55 -32.43 1.10
CA ALA A 8 63.80 -32.00 -0.29
C ALA A 8 62.75 -32.36 -1.38
N THR A 9 62.44 -31.60 -2.46
CA THR A 9 62.82 -30.31 -3.10
C THR A 9 61.83 -30.11 -4.29
N ARG A 10 61.35 -28.89 -4.63
CA ARG A 10 61.67 -28.04 -5.83
C ARG A 10 61.80 -28.81 -7.17
N ASP A 11 61.13 -28.46 -8.28
CA ASP A 11 61.18 -27.25 -9.16
C ASP A 11 59.88 -27.17 -10.00
N HIS A 12 59.27 -26.06 -10.49
CA HIS A 12 59.70 -24.84 -11.22
C HIS A 12 60.31 -25.04 -12.63
N THR A 13 59.50 -24.83 -13.68
CA THR A 13 59.77 -24.07 -14.93
C THR A 13 58.39 -23.66 -15.51
N ASN A 14 58.00 -22.42 -15.82
CA ASN A 14 58.52 -21.23 -16.52
C ASN A 14 58.61 -21.32 -18.07
N GLY A 15 58.09 -20.25 -18.70
CA GLY A 15 58.12 -19.93 -20.14
C GLY A 15 56.72 -19.47 -20.63
N GLU A 16 56.27 -18.21 -20.56
CA GLU A 16 56.83 -16.96 -21.14
C GLU A 16 57.16 -17.12 -22.63
N THR A 17 56.63 -16.34 -23.59
CA THR A 17 56.77 -14.87 -23.72
C THR A 17 55.93 -14.30 -24.89
N ALA A 18 55.58 -13.01 -24.75
CA ALA A 18 55.68 -11.91 -25.76
C ALA A 18 54.81 -11.93 -27.05
N SER A 19 54.47 -10.83 -27.71
CA SER A 19 54.50 -9.37 -27.46
C SER A 19 54.00 -8.70 -28.76
N SER A 20 53.32 -7.56 -28.64
CA SER A 20 53.44 -6.32 -29.46
C SER A 20 52.13 -5.53 -29.28
N ARG A 21 52.07 -4.39 -28.57
CA ARG A 21 52.76 -3.10 -28.70
C ARG A 21 52.57 -2.45 -30.07
N GLU A 22 51.77 -1.39 -30.09
CA GLU A 22 52.00 -0.06 -30.69
C GLU A 22 50.66 0.71 -30.67
N SER A 23 50.56 2.03 -30.71
CA SER A 23 51.22 3.17 -30.07
C SER A 23 50.29 4.35 -30.38
N VAL A 24 50.20 5.27 -29.43
CA VAL A 24 49.41 6.50 -29.47
C VAL A 24 49.98 7.48 -30.53
N PRO A 25 49.17 8.42 -31.06
CA PRO A 25 49.56 9.81 -30.85
C PRO A 25 48.42 10.67 -30.30
N VAL A 26 48.82 11.53 -29.37
CA VAL A 26 48.05 12.65 -28.82
C VAL A 26 48.29 13.86 -29.72
N ASP A 27 47.24 14.63 -30.04
CA ASP A 27 47.31 16.09 -29.91
C ASP A 27 45.92 16.75 -29.89
N ALA A 28 45.93 17.99 -29.40
CA ALA A 28 44.92 18.63 -28.59
C ALA A 28 43.71 19.31 -29.28
N GLY A 29 42.67 19.55 -28.47
CA GLY A 29 41.95 20.83 -28.42
C GLY A 29 40.54 20.87 -29.01
N GLY A 30 39.53 21.12 -28.17
CA GLY A 30 38.21 21.58 -28.64
C GLY A 30 37.04 21.24 -27.70
N SER A 31 36.83 22.07 -26.68
CA SER A 31 35.66 22.09 -25.81
C SER A 31 34.35 22.23 -26.61
N SER A 32 33.29 21.49 -26.25
CA SER A 32 31.89 21.98 -26.18
C SER A 32 30.89 20.91 -25.71
N ARG A 33 30.16 21.24 -24.65
CA ARG A 33 29.02 20.51 -24.06
C ARG A 33 27.77 20.60 -24.96
N PRO A 34 26.84 19.63 -24.93
CA PRO A 34 25.59 19.73 -25.67
C PRO A 34 24.58 20.64 -24.95
N PRO A 35 23.90 21.59 -25.64
CA PRO A 35 22.88 22.41 -25.01
C PRO A 35 21.47 21.82 -25.15
N SER A 36 20.78 21.92 -24.01
CA SER A 36 19.34 21.92 -23.77
C SER A 36 18.50 22.51 -24.91
N TRP A 37 17.42 21.82 -25.30
CA TRP A 37 16.36 22.41 -26.11
C TRP A 37 15.24 22.91 -25.23
N ASP A 38 15.20 24.23 -25.09
CA ASP A 38 14.07 24.98 -24.58
C ASP A 38 13.69 26.08 -25.58
N HIS A 39 12.40 26.10 -25.90
CA HIS A 39 11.57 27.23 -26.32
C HIS A 39 11.80 27.96 -27.67
N ASN A 40 10.79 27.78 -28.54
CA ASN A 40 9.96 28.85 -29.12
C ASN A 40 10.65 29.90 -30.02
N ASN A 41 10.44 29.83 -31.35
CA ASN A 41 10.00 31.02 -32.09
C ASN A 41 9.30 30.73 -33.42
N LYS A 42 8.36 31.61 -33.72
CA LYS A 42 7.51 31.71 -34.91
C LYS A 42 8.32 32.08 -36.17
N ARG A 43 7.87 31.63 -37.34
CA ARG A 43 8.14 32.30 -38.63
C ARG A 43 6.89 32.23 -39.52
N CYS A 44 6.43 33.41 -39.93
CA CYS A 44 5.43 33.64 -40.98
C CYS A 44 6.13 33.68 -42.36
N LEU A 45 5.41 33.32 -43.42
CA LEU A 45 5.65 33.79 -44.80
C LEU A 45 4.39 33.61 -45.68
N GLU A 46 4.21 34.56 -46.59
CA GLU A 46 2.97 35.06 -47.21
C GLU A 46 2.53 34.38 -48.52
N GLY A 47 1.28 34.65 -48.94
CA GLY A 47 0.80 34.50 -50.32
C GLY A 47 -0.72 34.73 -50.53
N SER A 48 -1.12 35.99 -50.79
CA SER A 48 -2.19 36.56 -51.68
C SER A 48 -3.51 35.77 -51.94
N GLY A 49 -4.78 36.23 -51.85
CA GLY A 49 -5.58 37.50 -51.87
C GLY A 49 -6.92 37.21 -52.64
N PRO A 50 -7.95 38.08 -52.84
CA PRO A 50 -8.53 39.20 -52.07
C PRO A 50 -10.10 39.23 -51.98
N ASN A 51 -10.62 40.29 -51.33
CA ASN A 51 -11.94 40.97 -51.45
C ASN A 51 -13.07 40.75 -50.42
N GLY A 52 -13.40 41.85 -49.73
CA GLY A 52 -14.65 42.11 -49.01
C GLY A 52 -14.54 43.32 -48.07
N GLN A 53 -14.95 44.50 -48.53
CA GLN A 53 -14.94 45.78 -47.80
C GLN A 53 -15.72 45.76 -46.47
N GLY A 54 -15.21 46.51 -45.48
CA GLY A 54 -15.92 46.92 -44.27
C GLY A 54 -15.05 47.86 -43.42
N ASP A 55 -15.26 49.16 -43.60
CA ASP A 55 -14.59 50.30 -42.93
C ASP A 55 -15.09 50.50 -41.48
N GLY A 56 -14.22 50.94 -40.57
CA GLY A 56 -14.55 51.20 -39.16
C GLY A 56 -13.36 51.35 -38.20
N ASN A 57 -12.80 52.56 -38.15
CA ASN A 57 -11.74 53.13 -37.28
C ASN A 57 -11.63 52.69 -35.79
N ASN A 58 -10.42 52.20 -35.40
CA ASN A 58 -9.48 52.57 -34.28
C ASN A 58 -9.91 52.74 -32.79
N PRO A 59 -9.00 52.80 -31.77
CA PRO A 59 -7.82 52.00 -31.36
C PRO A 59 -7.98 51.38 -29.93
N ASP A 60 -6.95 50.64 -29.51
CA ASP A 60 -6.39 50.59 -28.14
C ASP A 60 -6.82 49.52 -27.11
N GLU A 61 -5.82 48.70 -26.77
CA GLU A 61 -5.43 48.24 -25.42
C GLU A 61 -6.09 47.03 -24.74
N GLU A 62 -5.19 46.22 -24.19
CA GLU A 62 -5.35 45.22 -23.12
C GLU A 62 -6.07 43.88 -23.41
N ARG A 63 -5.24 42.98 -23.94
CA ARG A 63 -5.32 41.53 -23.83
C ARG A 63 -5.46 41.07 -22.37
N GLY A 64 -6.69 40.98 -21.88
CA GLY A 64 -7.04 40.46 -20.56
C GLY A 64 -6.46 39.07 -20.29
N LYS A 65 -5.47 39.02 -19.39
CA LYS A 65 -4.94 37.81 -18.76
C LYS A 65 -6.09 37.13 -17.99
N ARG A 66 -6.42 35.87 -18.33
CA ARG A 66 -7.32 35.03 -17.53
C ARG A 66 -6.84 35.04 -16.06
N PRO A 67 -7.67 35.48 -15.10
CA PRO A 67 -7.26 35.46 -13.70
C PRO A 67 -7.16 34.02 -13.21
N LYS A 68 -5.98 33.70 -12.69
CA LYS A 68 -5.67 32.46 -11.97
C LYS A 68 -6.49 32.52 -10.68
N LYS A 69 -7.58 31.77 -10.58
CA LYS A 69 -8.40 31.68 -9.35
C LYS A 69 -7.52 31.14 -8.23
N THR A 70 -7.05 32.05 -7.38
CA THR A 70 -6.59 31.78 -6.02
C THR A 70 -7.77 31.25 -5.24
N HIS A 71 -7.64 30.05 -4.68
CA HIS A 71 -8.72 29.36 -4.01
C HIS A 71 -8.57 29.52 -2.50
N ASP A 72 -8.77 30.74 -2.01
CA ASP A 72 -8.91 30.99 -0.57
C ASP A 72 -10.12 31.90 -0.37
N ALA A 73 -11.23 31.32 0.07
CA ALA A 73 -12.20 31.91 0.98
C ALA A 73 -13.34 30.90 1.23
N GLU A 74 -13.63 30.73 2.52
CA GLU A 74 -14.73 29.97 3.10
C GLU A 74 -16.03 30.05 2.30
N SER A 75 -16.51 28.88 1.91
CA SER A 75 -17.93 28.60 1.91
C SER A 75 -18.08 27.26 2.62
N GLU A 76 -19.03 27.17 3.55
CA GLU A 76 -19.64 25.92 4.00
C GLU A 76 -20.25 25.23 2.77
N SER A 77 -19.36 24.67 1.99
CA SER A 77 -19.65 23.93 0.79
C SER A 77 -19.76 22.50 1.26
N PHE A 78 -20.96 21.93 1.15
CA PHE A 78 -21.16 20.49 1.17
C PHE A 78 -20.02 19.85 0.37
N ILE A 79 -19.00 19.31 1.06
CA ILE A 79 -17.84 18.70 0.41
C ILE A 79 -18.42 17.52 -0.35
N LYS A 80 -18.55 17.67 -1.68
CA LYS A 80 -19.13 16.61 -2.50
C LYS A 80 -18.34 15.33 -2.21
N PRO A 81 -19.01 14.23 -1.85
CA PRO A 81 -18.32 13.03 -1.43
C PRO A 81 -17.46 12.53 -2.60
N ARG A 82 -16.19 12.26 -2.31
CA ARG A 82 -15.23 11.82 -3.31
C ARG A 82 -15.38 10.32 -3.50
N PHE A 83 -15.30 9.83 -4.72
CA PHE A 83 -15.29 8.40 -5.01
C PHE A 83 -13.97 7.76 -4.61
N ALA A 84 -14.02 6.50 -4.20
CA ALA A 84 -12.84 5.71 -3.86
C ALA A 84 -12.39 4.80 -5.02
N CYS A 85 -11.19 4.24 -4.88
CA CYS A 85 -10.70 3.23 -5.81
C CYS A 85 -11.38 1.89 -5.49
N PRO A 86 -11.99 1.20 -6.47
CA PRO A 86 -12.66 -0.08 -6.25
C PRO A 86 -11.73 -1.15 -5.66
N PHE A 87 -10.49 -1.24 -6.15
CA PHE A 87 -9.48 -2.17 -5.65
C PHE A 87 -9.10 -1.88 -4.20
N TYR A 88 -8.99 -0.59 -3.85
CA TYR A 88 -8.73 -0.19 -2.47
C TYR A 88 -9.89 -0.52 -1.53
N LYS A 89 -11.14 -0.24 -1.95
CA LYS A 89 -12.32 -0.53 -1.11
C LYS A 89 -12.57 -2.03 -0.93
N ARG A 90 -12.25 -2.85 -1.93
CA ARG A 90 -12.39 -4.32 -1.84
C ARG A 90 -11.41 -4.94 -0.85
N SER A 91 -10.19 -4.41 -0.76
CA SER A 91 -9.14 -4.97 0.10
C SER A 91 -8.20 -3.86 0.62
N PRO A 92 -8.61 -3.11 1.66
CA PRO A 92 -7.83 -1.98 2.16
C PRO A 92 -6.47 -2.37 2.77
N GLY A 93 -6.29 -3.65 3.13
CA GLY A 93 -5.09 -4.22 3.76
C GLY A 93 -4.17 -5.04 2.84
N SER A 94 -4.53 -5.31 1.58
CA SER A 94 -3.62 -5.98 0.64
C SER A 94 -2.47 -5.05 0.25
N ASN A 95 -1.23 -5.55 0.19
CA ASN A 95 -0.02 -4.80 -0.16
C ASN A 95 -0.26 -3.87 -1.36
N LYS A 96 -0.40 -2.57 -1.06
CA LYS A 96 -0.92 -1.58 -2.00
C LYS A 96 0.09 -1.37 -3.11
N ARG A 97 -0.29 -1.64 -4.36
CA ARG A 97 0.59 -1.39 -5.51
C ARG A 97 0.81 0.11 -5.74
N TRP A 98 -0.14 0.98 -5.38
CA TRP A 98 -0.06 2.43 -5.65
C TRP A 98 -0.65 3.32 -4.54
N PRO A 99 0.06 4.38 -4.10
CA PRO A 99 -0.44 5.32 -3.09
C PRO A 99 -1.74 6.04 -3.48
N SER A 100 -1.91 6.34 -4.77
CA SER A 100 -3.10 7.04 -5.28
C SER A 100 -4.41 6.29 -5.05
N CYS A 101 -4.36 4.97 -4.81
CA CYS A 101 -5.54 4.16 -4.51
C CYS A 101 -6.13 4.51 -3.13
N ALA A 102 -5.28 4.90 -2.18
CA ALA A 102 -5.62 5.09 -0.77
C ALA A 102 -6.10 6.51 -0.43
N GLY A 103 -6.10 7.45 -1.37
CA GLY A 103 -6.52 8.83 -1.11
C GLY A 103 -5.90 9.82 -2.11
N PRO A 104 -6.47 11.02 -2.29
CA PRO A 104 -7.59 11.63 -1.55
C PRO A 104 -8.97 11.39 -2.19
N GLY A 105 -9.15 10.30 -2.95
CA GLY A 105 -10.37 10.04 -3.72
C GLY A 105 -10.56 10.95 -4.94
N TRP A 106 -11.63 10.75 -5.70
CA TRP A 106 -11.89 11.41 -6.98
C TRP A 106 -13.25 12.09 -7.04
N ASN A 107 -13.33 13.23 -7.73
CA ASN A 107 -14.58 14.01 -7.84
C ASN A 107 -15.61 13.42 -8.83
N SER A 108 -15.23 12.40 -9.62
CA SER A 108 -16.13 11.72 -10.56
C SER A 108 -15.67 10.30 -10.89
N VAL A 109 -16.60 9.44 -11.30
CA VAL A 109 -16.31 8.06 -11.73
C VAL A 109 -15.43 8.05 -12.98
N HIS A 110 -15.51 9.07 -13.83
CA HIS A 110 -14.61 9.18 -14.97
C HIS A 110 -13.13 9.22 -14.54
N ARG A 111 -12.83 9.96 -13.47
CA ARG A 111 -11.48 10.04 -12.91
C ARG A 111 -11.05 8.75 -12.21
N VAL A 112 -11.99 8.07 -11.55
CA VAL A 112 -11.74 6.72 -11.01
C VAL A 112 -11.38 5.75 -12.13
N LYS A 113 -12.14 5.75 -13.24
CA LYS A 113 -11.85 4.92 -14.42
C LYS A 113 -10.47 5.22 -15.02
N GLU A 114 -10.10 6.50 -15.17
CA GLU A 114 -8.77 6.90 -15.63
C GLU A 114 -7.67 6.31 -14.73
N HIS A 115 -7.84 6.40 -13.41
CA HIS A 115 -6.92 5.81 -12.44
C HIS A 115 -6.84 4.28 -12.58
N VAL A 116 -8.00 3.61 -12.61
CA VAL A 116 -8.11 2.16 -12.81
C VAL A 116 -7.36 1.75 -14.07
N TYR A 117 -7.62 2.40 -15.21
CA TYR A 117 -6.98 2.07 -16.48
C TYR A 117 -5.46 2.16 -16.43
N ARG A 118 -4.91 3.16 -15.73
CA ARG A 118 -3.46 3.39 -15.63
C ARG A 118 -2.74 2.48 -14.63
N ARG A 119 -3.43 2.04 -13.58
CA ARG A 119 -2.78 1.47 -12.39
C ARG A 119 -3.17 0.01 -12.11
N HIS A 120 -4.31 -0.42 -12.60
CA HIS A 120 -4.87 -1.75 -12.32
C HIS A 120 -5.03 -2.61 -13.58
N ALA A 121 -4.31 -2.33 -14.66
CA ALA A 121 -4.25 -3.24 -15.80
C ALA A 121 -3.48 -4.51 -15.40
N ARG A 122 -4.02 -5.70 -15.70
CA ARG A 122 -3.27 -6.95 -15.51
C ARG A 122 -2.09 -7.01 -16.48
N PRO A 123 -0.96 -7.62 -16.06
CA PRO A 123 0.15 -7.86 -16.96
C PRO A 123 -0.25 -8.84 -18.08
N ILE A 124 0.39 -8.72 -19.24
CA ILE A 124 0.20 -9.63 -20.37
C ILE A 124 1.08 -10.85 -20.14
N LEU A 125 0.51 -12.02 -19.86
CA LEU A 125 1.27 -13.22 -19.50
C LEU A 125 1.09 -14.37 -20.50
N CYS A 126 2.11 -15.22 -20.62
CA CYS A 126 1.95 -16.52 -21.29
C CYS A 126 1.16 -17.50 -20.41
N SER A 127 0.21 -18.23 -21.00
CA SER A 127 -0.56 -19.26 -20.30
C SER A 127 0.23 -20.52 -19.91
N ARG A 128 1.43 -20.71 -20.46
CA ARG A 128 2.29 -21.87 -20.18
C ARG A 128 3.32 -21.56 -19.10
N CYS A 129 4.10 -20.50 -19.30
CA CYS A 129 5.22 -20.17 -18.41
C CYS A 129 4.96 -18.99 -17.47
N TYR A 130 3.81 -18.31 -17.58
CA TYR A 130 3.45 -17.09 -16.84
C TYR A 130 4.43 -15.93 -16.95
N GLN A 131 5.33 -15.95 -17.94
CA GLN A 131 6.24 -14.84 -18.22
C GLN A 131 5.44 -13.60 -18.64
N GLU A 132 5.79 -12.44 -18.09
CA GLU A 132 5.18 -11.16 -18.46
C GLU A 132 5.78 -10.57 -19.74
N PHE A 133 4.92 -9.90 -20.52
CA PHE A 133 5.24 -9.24 -21.77
C PHE A 133 4.72 -7.81 -21.76
N GLU A 134 5.42 -6.91 -22.47
CA GLU A 134 5.02 -5.50 -22.59
C GLU A 134 3.89 -5.30 -23.61
N SER A 135 3.72 -6.23 -24.55
CA SER A 135 2.72 -6.12 -25.62
C SER A 135 2.14 -7.48 -26.03
N GLU A 136 0.97 -7.47 -26.66
CA GLU A 136 0.34 -8.69 -27.19
C GLU A 136 1.14 -9.30 -28.35
N GLU A 137 1.83 -8.47 -29.14
CA GLU A 137 2.70 -8.91 -30.22
C GLU A 137 3.91 -9.68 -29.65
N ALA A 138 4.50 -9.22 -28.55
CA ALA A 138 5.60 -9.91 -27.88
C ALA A 138 5.16 -11.28 -27.35
N LEU A 139 3.98 -11.35 -26.71
CA LEU A 139 3.39 -12.62 -26.27
C LEU A 139 3.06 -13.52 -27.47
N ALA A 140 2.52 -12.98 -28.56
CA ALA A 140 2.21 -13.73 -29.76
C ALA A 140 3.47 -14.31 -30.41
N MET A 141 4.54 -13.54 -30.52
CA MET A 141 5.84 -14.02 -31.00
C MET A 141 6.41 -15.12 -30.10
N HIS A 142 6.33 -14.95 -28.78
CA HIS A 142 6.73 -15.98 -27.82
C HIS A 142 5.93 -17.28 -28.01
N SER A 143 4.61 -17.18 -28.14
CA SER A 143 3.73 -18.34 -28.35
C SER A 143 3.99 -19.08 -29.67
N ARG A 144 4.50 -18.37 -30.69
CA ARG A 144 4.83 -18.90 -32.01
C ARG A 144 6.30 -19.34 -32.15
N SER A 145 7.09 -19.23 -31.09
CA SER A 145 8.49 -19.66 -31.08
C SER A 145 8.61 -21.14 -31.46
N LYS A 146 9.67 -21.48 -32.20
CA LYS A 146 9.96 -22.87 -32.60
C LYS A 146 10.18 -23.77 -31.38
N SER A 147 10.80 -23.24 -30.33
CA SER A 147 10.92 -23.91 -29.05
C SER A 147 9.74 -23.52 -28.15
N PRO A 148 8.90 -24.48 -27.72
CA PRO A 148 7.82 -24.18 -26.80
C PRO A 148 8.38 -23.84 -25.41
N CYS A 149 7.80 -22.84 -24.75
CA CYS A 149 8.15 -22.50 -23.39
C CYS A 149 7.71 -23.61 -22.39
N PRO A 150 8.43 -23.74 -21.26
CA PRO A 150 8.08 -24.72 -20.23
C PRO A 150 6.69 -24.42 -19.67
N ILE A 151 5.94 -25.47 -19.37
CA ILE A 151 4.67 -25.35 -18.66
C ILE A 151 4.98 -25.34 -17.17
N VAL A 152 4.49 -24.34 -16.46
CA VAL A 152 4.54 -24.27 -15.00
C VAL A 152 3.25 -24.91 -14.48
N GLU A 153 3.37 -26.03 -13.75
CA GLU A 153 2.22 -26.78 -13.22
C GLU A 153 1.64 -26.19 -11.92
N VAL A 154 2.25 -25.14 -11.39
CA VAL A 154 1.76 -24.40 -10.23
C VAL A 154 0.52 -23.60 -10.61
N GLU A 155 -0.37 -23.36 -9.65
CA GLU A 155 -1.56 -22.53 -9.87
C GLU A 155 -1.20 -21.17 -10.51
N PRO A 156 -2.05 -20.67 -11.42
CA PRO A 156 -1.84 -19.36 -12.03
C PRO A 156 -1.63 -18.29 -10.95
N PRO A 157 -0.72 -17.33 -11.16
CA PRO A 157 -0.54 -16.24 -10.21
C PRO A 157 -1.87 -15.52 -9.97
N GLU A 158 -2.15 -15.16 -8.72
CA GLU A 158 -3.27 -14.27 -8.41
C GLU A 158 -2.98 -12.88 -8.98
N LEU A 159 -3.48 -12.64 -10.19
CA LEU A 159 -3.28 -11.35 -10.87
C LEU A 159 -4.31 -10.34 -10.39
N ASP A 160 -3.85 -9.41 -9.56
CA ASP A 160 -4.62 -8.22 -9.24
C ASP A 160 -4.76 -7.31 -10.47
N GLY A 161 -5.95 -6.75 -10.65
CA GLY A 161 -6.29 -5.87 -11.77
C GLY A 161 -7.43 -6.36 -12.67
N TYR A 162 -7.67 -5.63 -13.75
CA TYR A 162 -8.70 -5.91 -14.76
C TYR A 162 -8.14 -6.56 -16.04
N THR A 163 -8.97 -7.37 -16.69
CA THR A 163 -8.74 -7.99 -18.01
C THR A 163 -9.19 -7.08 -19.17
N LYS A 164 -8.69 -7.30 -20.38
CA LYS A 164 -9.11 -6.52 -21.57
C LYS A 164 -10.62 -6.55 -21.82
N ASP A 165 -11.28 -7.67 -21.52
CA ASP A 165 -12.74 -7.76 -21.64
C ASP A 165 -13.47 -6.91 -20.60
N GLN A 166 -12.96 -6.86 -19.36
CA GLN A 166 -13.47 -5.93 -18.34
C GLN A 166 -13.24 -4.48 -18.75
N GLU A 167 -12.09 -4.15 -19.35
CA GLU A 167 -11.82 -2.82 -19.88
C GLU A 167 -12.85 -2.39 -20.93
N LYS A 168 -13.10 -3.26 -21.91
CA LYS A 168 -14.09 -3.04 -22.97
C LYS A 168 -15.48 -2.82 -22.40
N ARG A 169 -15.88 -3.60 -21.40
CA ARG A 169 -17.16 -3.41 -20.68
C ARG A 169 -17.21 -2.06 -19.96
N MET A 170 -16.16 -1.69 -19.23
CA MET A 170 -16.08 -0.39 -18.54
C MET A 170 -16.11 0.82 -19.49
N ARG A 171 -15.62 0.65 -20.73
CA ARG A 171 -15.63 1.69 -21.78
C ARG A 171 -16.96 1.83 -22.53
N SER A 172 -17.87 0.85 -22.40
CA SER A 172 -19.18 0.91 -23.04
C SER A 172 -19.95 2.17 -22.62
N ARG A 173 -20.53 2.86 -23.60
CA ARG A 173 -21.31 4.09 -23.40
C ARG A 173 -22.83 3.86 -23.37
N LYS A 174 -23.29 2.63 -23.63
CA LYS A 174 -24.73 2.30 -23.66
C LYS A 174 -25.28 2.37 -22.24
N ARG A 175 -26.14 3.35 -21.95
CA ARG A 175 -26.73 3.52 -20.62
C ARG A 175 -28.17 4.02 -20.69
N PRO A 176 -29.04 3.55 -19.79
CA PRO A 176 -30.35 4.16 -19.62
C PRO A 176 -30.21 5.60 -19.11
N PRO A 177 -31.15 6.49 -19.45
CA PRO A 177 -31.19 7.83 -18.89
C PRO A 177 -31.42 7.77 -17.37
N GLY A 178 -30.85 8.73 -16.62
CA GLY A 178 -31.07 8.88 -15.18
C GLY A 178 -30.06 8.19 -14.24
N VAL A 179 -29.05 7.47 -14.77
CA VAL A 179 -28.03 6.79 -13.94
C VAL A 179 -27.11 7.80 -13.23
N THR A 180 -27.07 7.72 -11.90
CA THR A 180 -26.25 8.61 -11.04
C THR A 180 -24.75 8.28 -11.13
N GLU A 181 -23.88 9.16 -10.63
CA GLU A 181 -22.45 8.82 -10.52
C GLU A 181 -22.20 7.67 -9.51
N GLN A 182 -23.02 7.55 -8.47
CA GLN A 182 -22.94 6.44 -7.52
C GLN A 182 -23.21 5.11 -8.23
N ASP A 183 -24.29 5.04 -9.01
CA ASP A 183 -24.65 3.83 -9.77
C ASP A 183 -23.55 3.47 -10.78
N ARG A 184 -22.93 4.47 -11.42
CA ARG A 184 -21.79 4.24 -12.35
C ARG A 184 -20.58 3.64 -11.65
N TRP A 185 -20.36 3.99 -10.39
CA TRP A 185 -19.29 3.42 -9.59
C TRP A 185 -19.60 1.97 -9.24
N VAL A 186 -20.84 1.69 -8.82
CA VAL A 186 -21.32 0.34 -8.51
C VAL A 186 -21.24 -0.56 -9.74
N GLU A 187 -21.71 -0.09 -10.89
CA GLU A 187 -21.61 -0.79 -12.18
C GLU A 187 -20.15 -1.13 -12.52
N MET A 188 -19.23 -0.18 -12.33
CA MET A 188 -17.81 -0.41 -12.54
C MET A 188 -17.25 -1.45 -11.57
N TYR A 189 -17.64 -1.39 -10.28
CA TYR A 189 -17.23 -2.38 -9.28
C TYR A 189 -17.67 -3.78 -9.66
N GLN A 190 -18.93 -3.97 -10.08
CA GLN A 190 -19.46 -5.25 -10.53
C GLN A 190 -18.75 -5.79 -11.77
N VAL A 191 -18.32 -4.92 -12.69
CA VAL A 191 -17.52 -5.35 -13.86
C VAL A 191 -16.13 -5.82 -13.43
N LEU A 192 -15.49 -5.11 -12.49
CA LEU A 192 -14.15 -5.42 -11.98
C LEU A 192 -14.12 -6.69 -11.13
N PHE A 193 -15.17 -6.90 -10.32
CA PHE A 193 -15.27 -7.97 -9.34
C PHE A 193 -16.57 -8.76 -9.56
N SER A 194 -16.72 -9.35 -10.74
CA SER A 194 -17.95 -10.08 -11.11
C SER A 194 -18.22 -11.33 -10.27
N SER A 195 -17.23 -11.80 -9.51
CA SER A 195 -17.36 -12.92 -8.59
C SER A 195 -17.90 -12.51 -7.22
N ASP A 196 -17.88 -11.22 -6.90
CA ASP A 196 -18.33 -10.72 -5.60
C ASP A 196 -19.86 -10.59 -5.60
N PRO A 197 -20.56 -11.02 -4.53
CA PRO A 197 -22.00 -10.86 -4.41
C PRO A 197 -22.40 -9.38 -4.30
N GLU A 198 -23.62 -9.04 -4.72
CA GLU A 198 -24.12 -7.65 -4.65
C GLU A 198 -24.14 -7.10 -3.21
N SER A 199 -24.34 -7.97 -2.22
CA SER A 199 -24.31 -7.62 -0.79
C SER A 199 -22.93 -7.23 -0.27
N SER A 200 -21.84 -7.57 -0.97
CA SER A 200 -20.48 -7.21 -0.57
C SER A 200 -19.95 -5.95 -1.25
N ILE A 201 -20.77 -5.29 -2.08
CA ILE A 201 -20.36 -4.05 -2.74
C ILE A 201 -20.21 -2.95 -1.68
N PRO A 202 -19.00 -2.40 -1.48
CA PRO A 202 -18.75 -1.39 -0.47
C PRO A 202 -19.28 -0.03 -0.91
N SER A 203 -19.35 0.91 0.05
CA SER A 203 -19.70 2.31 -0.25
C SER A 203 -18.78 2.90 -1.33
N PRO A 204 -19.32 3.54 -2.38
CA PRO A 204 -18.54 4.13 -3.47
C PRO A 204 -17.59 5.26 -3.05
N TYR A 205 -17.83 5.81 -1.86
CA TYR A 205 -17.15 7.01 -1.41
C TYR A 205 -15.89 6.70 -0.62
N TYR A 206 -14.90 7.57 -0.84
CA TYR A 206 -13.74 7.72 0.00
C TYR A 206 -14.23 8.24 1.34
N GLU A 207 -13.93 7.49 2.39
CA GLU A 207 -14.05 7.97 3.77
C GLU A 207 -12.95 9.02 3.94
N ALA A 208 -13.26 10.25 3.54
CA ALA A 208 -12.55 11.38 4.07
C ALA A 208 -12.94 11.41 5.54
N GLU A 209 -11.98 11.16 6.43
CA GLU A 209 -12.09 11.54 7.82
C GLU A 209 -12.67 12.95 7.84
N THR A 210 -13.97 13.07 8.10
CA THR A 210 -14.65 14.35 8.04
C THR A 210 -13.97 15.22 9.08
N THR A 211 -13.83 16.51 8.81
CA THR A 211 -13.27 17.45 9.80
C THR A 211 -14.10 17.47 11.12
N GLU A 212 -15.27 16.84 11.15
CA GLU A 212 -16.01 16.48 12.36
C GLU A 212 -15.24 15.50 13.28
N GLU A 213 -14.38 14.64 12.74
CA GLU A 213 -13.43 13.79 13.48
C GLU A 213 -12.23 14.58 14.01
N LYS A 214 -11.96 15.79 13.51
CA LYS A 214 -10.96 16.68 14.13
C LYS A 214 -11.45 17.26 15.47
N HIS A 215 -12.75 17.33 15.70
CA HIS A 215 -13.28 17.68 17.02
C HIS A 215 -13.32 16.49 18.00
N LEU A 216 -13.15 15.24 17.52
CA LEU A 216 -12.77 14.09 18.35
C LEU A 216 -11.25 13.95 18.54
N SER A 217 -10.43 14.62 17.73
CA SER A 217 -8.96 14.53 17.80
C SER A 217 -8.38 15.05 19.12
N THR A 218 -9.03 15.98 19.82
CA THR A 218 -8.63 16.38 21.18
C THR A 218 -8.91 15.27 22.20
N GLY A 219 -10.04 14.55 22.03
CA GLY A 219 -10.32 13.34 22.81
C GLY A 219 -9.38 12.17 22.47
N SER A 220 -8.86 12.12 21.24
CA SER A 220 -7.91 11.09 20.78
C SER A 220 -6.54 11.21 21.44
N GLU A 221 -6.00 12.43 21.60
CA GLU A 221 -4.72 12.64 22.31
C GLU A 221 -4.86 12.38 23.82
N GLU A 222 -5.95 12.85 24.43
CA GLU A 222 -6.23 12.58 25.84
C GLU A 222 -6.46 11.09 26.10
N PHE A 223 -7.21 10.42 25.21
CA PHE A 223 -7.44 8.97 25.27
C PHE A 223 -6.15 8.19 25.03
N ALA A 224 -5.31 8.59 24.09
CA ALA A 224 -4.01 7.95 23.85
C ALA A 224 -3.07 8.12 25.07
N ARG A 225 -3.05 9.31 25.68
CA ARG A 225 -2.30 9.58 26.91
C ARG A 225 -2.85 8.77 28.09
N TYR A 226 -4.17 8.67 28.21
CA TYR A 226 -4.81 7.83 29.22
C TYR A 226 -4.54 6.35 28.98
N GLN A 227 -4.54 5.89 27.72
CA GLN A 227 -4.24 4.51 27.36
C GLN A 227 -2.81 4.15 27.75
N GLU A 228 -1.84 5.02 27.46
CA GLU A 228 -0.44 4.80 27.86
C GLU A 228 -0.24 4.86 29.38
N TYR A 229 -0.90 5.82 30.04
CA TYR A 229 -0.94 5.89 31.50
C TYR A 229 -1.53 4.62 32.11
N SER A 230 -2.65 4.13 31.56
CA SER A 230 -3.32 2.91 32.03
C SER A 230 -2.44 1.67 31.86
N ARG A 231 -1.68 1.56 30.75
CA ARG A 231 -0.74 0.45 30.54
C ARG A 231 0.35 0.40 31.61
N THR A 232 0.75 1.56 32.12
CA THR A 232 1.82 1.67 33.12
C THR A 232 1.27 1.53 34.55
N GLU A 233 0.17 2.21 34.86
CA GLU A 233 -0.35 2.31 36.23
C GLU A 233 -1.32 1.20 36.61
N LEU A 234 -2.10 0.66 35.66
CA LEU A 234 -3.07 -0.39 35.95
C LEU A 234 -2.39 -1.66 36.47
N PRO A 235 -1.27 -2.16 35.91
CA PRO A 235 -0.54 -3.28 36.50
C PRO A 235 -0.07 -3.00 37.93
N ARG A 236 0.40 -1.78 38.22
CA ARG A 236 0.84 -1.40 39.58
C ARG A 236 -0.32 -1.41 40.56
N LEU A 237 -1.44 -0.79 40.19
CA LEU A 237 -2.65 -0.74 41.01
C LEU A 237 -3.22 -2.15 41.23
N VAL A 238 -3.31 -2.97 40.19
CA VAL A 238 -3.76 -4.36 40.30
C VAL A 238 -2.84 -5.14 41.24
N GLN A 239 -1.52 -5.03 41.10
CA GLN A 239 -0.57 -5.72 41.96
C GLN A 239 -0.71 -5.29 43.43
N GLN A 240 -0.82 -4.00 43.71
CA GLN A 240 -1.00 -3.50 45.08
C GLN A 240 -2.29 -4.01 45.71
N ASN A 241 -3.40 -3.99 44.95
CA ASN A 241 -4.69 -4.47 45.44
C ASN A 241 -4.68 -6.00 45.66
N ILE A 242 -4.07 -6.78 44.77
CA ILE A 242 -3.91 -8.22 44.94
C ILE A 242 -3.10 -8.53 46.19
N LEU A 243 -1.96 -7.84 46.40
CA LEU A 243 -1.12 -8.07 47.56
C LEU A 243 -1.83 -7.71 48.87
N ALA A 244 -2.50 -6.57 48.92
CA ALA A 244 -3.28 -6.17 50.10
C ALA A 244 -4.39 -7.18 50.40
N TRP A 245 -5.09 -7.67 49.37
CA TRP A 245 -6.13 -8.69 49.51
C TRP A 245 -5.58 -10.02 50.04
N VAL A 246 -4.44 -10.48 49.50
CA VAL A 246 -3.77 -11.71 49.97
C VAL A 246 -3.33 -11.56 51.42
N GLN A 247 -2.69 -10.43 51.78
CA GLN A 247 -2.24 -10.17 53.15
C GLN A 247 -3.38 -10.15 54.15
N GLN A 248 -4.50 -9.50 53.80
CA GLN A 248 -5.68 -9.48 54.65
C GLN A 248 -6.23 -10.89 54.88
N ARG A 249 -6.35 -11.69 53.81
CA ARG A 249 -6.90 -13.03 53.88
C ARG A 249 -5.98 -14.01 54.60
N SER A 250 -4.66 -13.88 54.45
CA SER A 250 -3.69 -14.67 55.20
C SER A 250 -3.70 -14.34 56.69
N ALA A 251 -3.85 -13.07 57.06
CA ALA A 251 -3.93 -12.65 58.46
C ALA A 251 -5.15 -13.27 59.17
N THR A 252 -6.32 -13.24 58.53
CA THR A 252 -7.54 -13.89 59.07
C THR A 252 -7.35 -15.40 59.22
N LEU A 253 -6.83 -16.08 58.19
CA LEU A 253 -6.58 -17.52 58.25
C LEU A 253 -5.56 -17.90 59.34
N GLU A 254 -4.53 -17.09 59.54
CA GLU A 254 -3.56 -17.31 60.62
C GLU A 254 -4.19 -17.20 62.00
N GLU A 255 -5.07 -16.21 62.22
CA GLU A 255 -5.76 -16.03 63.49
C GLU A 255 -6.76 -17.16 63.77
N ASP A 256 -7.52 -17.58 62.75
CA ASP A 256 -8.43 -18.73 62.82
C ASP A 256 -7.67 -20.03 63.14
N LEU A 257 -6.51 -20.24 62.49
CA LEU A 257 -5.68 -21.42 62.77
C LEU A 257 -5.08 -21.37 64.17
N LYS A 258 -4.56 -20.21 64.60
CA LYS A 258 -3.99 -20.02 65.95
C LYS A 258 -5.05 -20.23 67.04
N SER A 259 -6.26 -19.75 66.83
CA SER A 259 -7.36 -19.88 67.80
C SER A 259 -7.99 -21.28 67.81
N GLY A 260 -8.08 -21.96 66.66
CA GLY A 260 -8.66 -23.31 66.57
C GLY A 260 -7.71 -24.46 66.91
N LEU A 261 -6.39 -24.25 66.86
CA LEU A 261 -5.39 -25.30 67.11
C LEU A 261 -5.50 -25.95 68.50
N PRO A 262 -5.69 -25.22 69.62
CA PRO A 262 -5.82 -25.82 70.94
C PRO A 262 -7.03 -26.75 71.05
N ASP A 263 -8.17 -26.35 70.47
CA ASP A 263 -9.39 -27.15 70.47
C ASP A 263 -9.23 -28.41 69.61
N LEU A 264 -8.58 -28.29 68.46
CA LEU A 264 -8.24 -29.44 67.61
C LEU A 264 -7.32 -30.44 68.37
N VAL A 265 -6.29 -29.94 69.04
CA VAL A 265 -5.38 -30.78 69.84
C VAL A 265 -6.14 -31.49 70.96
N ARG A 266 -7.03 -30.78 71.67
CA ARG A 266 -7.88 -31.35 72.71
C ARG A 266 -8.76 -32.47 72.17
N ASN A 267 -9.46 -32.25 71.05
CA ASN A 267 -10.29 -33.26 70.41
C ASN A 267 -9.48 -34.50 70.00
N CYS A 268 -8.28 -34.31 69.44
CA CYS A 268 -7.38 -35.41 69.10
C CYS A 268 -6.93 -36.19 70.34
N GLN A 269 -6.62 -35.50 71.44
CA GLN A 269 -6.27 -36.14 72.71
C GLN A 269 -7.43 -36.96 73.28
N GLU A 270 -8.67 -36.47 73.19
CA GLU A 270 -9.87 -37.19 73.62
C GLU A 270 -10.07 -38.47 72.81
N VAL A 271 -10.00 -38.40 71.47
CA VAL A 271 -10.11 -39.58 70.60
C VAL A 271 -8.99 -40.60 70.88
N LEU A 272 -7.75 -40.12 71.06
CA LEU A 272 -6.63 -40.99 71.42
C LEU A 272 -6.86 -41.68 72.77
N PHE A 273 -7.33 -40.94 73.77
CA PHE A 273 -7.60 -41.47 75.10
C PHE A 273 -8.74 -42.50 75.09
N GLU A 274 -9.82 -42.23 74.35
CA GLU A 274 -10.91 -43.20 74.16
C GLU A 274 -10.44 -44.47 73.46
N SER A 275 -9.61 -44.34 72.41
CA SER A 275 -9.04 -45.49 71.71
C SER A 275 -8.14 -46.35 72.60
N PHE A 276 -7.37 -45.72 73.50
CA PHE A 276 -6.53 -46.42 74.46
C PHE A 276 -7.35 -47.15 75.52
N ARG A 277 -8.44 -46.55 76.00
CA ARG A 277 -9.32 -47.14 77.03
C ARG A 277 -10.13 -48.33 76.51
N ASN A 278 -10.44 -48.34 75.21
CA ASN A 278 -11.21 -49.40 74.57
C ASN A 278 -10.34 -50.55 74.04
N ASN A 279 -9.03 -50.49 74.25
CA ASN A 279 -8.03 -51.50 73.87
C ASN A 279 -7.38 -52.12 75.11
#